data_AF-A0A6N2BCD7-F1
#
_entry.id   AF-A0A6N2BCD7-F1
#
_cell.length_a   1.000
_cell.length_b   1.000
_cell.length_c   1.000
_cell.angle_alpha   90.00
_cell.angle_beta   90.00
_cell.angle_gamma   90.00
#
_symmetry.space_group_name_H-M   'P 1'
#
loop_
_entity.id
_entity.type
_entity.pdbx_description
1 polymer ?
#
loop_
_entity_poly.entity_id
_entity_poly.type
_entity_poly.pdbx_seq_one_letter_code
_entity_poly.pdbx_strand_id
1 'polypeptide(L)'
;MVMNFLSSIPNDFDRAIEYLELIISSSVPKDLVMLYLNQNYRMIAYTSIREFISSFKNDHLKPIYAFIALKFCQILRENVKTDDGLYRICRSSLGAMIEFTGIARCKYEQKKLVCLNSVFPFLMEISAELSLDLDSTMGTSGFEGLSFTLVRDFSAFLLPVWNVLWLMDNVTYEEKFFEKIDLPMCEMFYDLLAKVTLSLRLLDSKKVKKDIVVPWWSLYLDILNDLQSISKLYIYMEDDFWQNMKEVKGSLCYLITNFAEKSEHYEWIFEHKEVTNFYIRRQLAMMMVPEVKDNVEDQYYMLIDRSKLIVDSFGYITKLKYLPGSLFVQFKEEQAIGPGVLREWFLLACQEIFNPNNTLFVACADDNRSFFPNQGLR
;
A
#
# COMPACT_ATOMS: atom_id res chain seq x y z
N MET A 1 -10.33 -7.49 37.26
CA MET A 1 -10.07 -8.95 37.14
C MET A 1 -9.27 -9.25 35.87
N VAL A 2 -9.71 -8.82 34.68
CA VAL A 2 -8.94 -8.98 33.43
C VAL A 2 -7.59 -8.25 33.45
N MET A 3 -7.52 -7.02 33.94
CA MET A 3 -6.23 -6.31 34.08
C MET A 3 -5.26 -6.97 35.07
N ASN A 4 -5.78 -7.61 36.12
CA ASN A 4 -4.95 -8.40 37.06
C ASN A 4 -4.46 -9.70 36.41
N PHE A 5 -5.29 -10.29 35.54
CA PHE A 5 -4.89 -11.45 34.75
C PHE A 5 -3.82 -11.09 33.70
N LEU A 6 -4.02 -10.01 32.93
CA LEU A 6 -3.08 -9.54 31.92
C LEU A 6 -1.72 -9.15 32.54
N SER A 7 -1.74 -8.51 33.72
CA SER A 7 -0.51 -8.20 34.48
C SER A 7 0.13 -9.42 35.16
N SER A 8 -0.58 -10.55 35.23
CA SER A 8 -0.04 -11.83 35.74
C SER A 8 0.51 -12.73 34.63
N ILE A 9 0.38 -12.35 33.35
CA ILE A 9 0.99 -13.10 32.24
C ILE A 9 2.51 -13.04 32.42
N PRO A 10 3.20 -14.19 32.51
CA PRO A 10 4.66 -14.22 32.65
C PRO A 10 5.35 -13.54 31.46
N ASN A 11 6.47 -12.86 31.71
CA ASN A 11 7.35 -12.38 30.63
C ASN A 11 8.09 -13.52 29.92
N ASP A 12 8.08 -14.71 30.51
CA ASP A 12 8.64 -15.94 29.93
C ASP A 12 7.69 -16.47 28.85
N PHE A 13 8.21 -16.65 27.63
CA PHE A 13 7.43 -17.01 26.45
C PHE A 13 6.67 -18.32 26.63
N ASP A 14 7.34 -19.39 27.06
CA ASP A 14 6.74 -20.71 27.16
C ASP A 14 5.62 -20.72 28.21
N ARG A 15 5.82 -20.02 29.32
CA ARG A 15 4.77 -19.86 30.34
C ARG A 15 3.65 -18.94 29.88
N ALA A 16 3.92 -17.87 29.16
CA ALA A 16 2.90 -16.99 28.61
C ALA A 16 1.98 -17.75 27.64
N ILE A 17 2.56 -18.63 26.81
CA ILE A 17 1.81 -19.54 25.95
C ILE A 17 0.86 -20.40 26.77
N GLU A 18 1.34 -21.12 27.79
CA GLU A 18 0.49 -21.98 28.63
C GLU A 18 -0.72 -21.25 29.22
N TYR A 19 -0.52 -20.01 29.72
CA TYR A 19 -1.60 -19.18 30.25
C TYR A 19 -2.64 -18.78 29.17
N LEU A 20 -2.18 -18.45 27.97
CA LEU A 20 -3.05 -18.08 26.86
C LEU A 20 -3.76 -19.29 26.25
N GLU A 21 -3.12 -20.45 26.27
CA GLU A 21 -3.72 -21.72 25.87
C GLU A 21 -4.87 -22.12 26.79
N LEU A 22 -4.75 -21.88 28.10
CA LEU A 22 -5.85 -22.06 29.04
C LEU A 22 -7.06 -21.19 28.66
N ILE A 23 -6.85 -19.94 28.24
CA ILE A 23 -7.95 -19.07 27.79
C ILE A 23 -8.60 -19.66 26.54
N ILE A 24 -7.80 -20.09 25.56
CA ILE A 24 -8.28 -20.67 24.30
C ILE A 24 -9.12 -21.94 24.55
N SER A 25 -8.69 -22.77 25.50
CA SER A 25 -9.36 -24.02 25.86
C SER A 25 -10.51 -23.84 26.87
N SER A 26 -10.63 -22.67 27.49
CA SER A 26 -11.69 -22.37 28.47
C SER A 26 -12.97 -21.82 27.83
N SER A 27 -14.03 -21.72 28.63
CA SER A 27 -15.27 -21.02 28.27
C SER A 27 -15.16 -19.49 28.34
N VAL A 28 -14.00 -18.93 28.73
CA VAL A 28 -13.84 -17.49 29.04
C VAL A 28 -14.31 -16.57 27.90
N PRO A 29 -13.92 -16.76 26.62
CA PRO A 29 -14.43 -15.90 25.55
C PRO A 29 -15.95 -15.94 25.42
N LYS A 30 -16.54 -17.14 25.57
CA LYS A 30 -17.99 -17.33 25.49
C LYS A 30 -18.70 -16.68 26.67
N ASP A 31 -18.23 -16.90 27.88
CA ASP A 31 -18.85 -16.37 29.11
C ASP A 31 -18.79 -14.84 29.14
N LEU A 32 -17.68 -14.24 28.71
CA LEU A 32 -17.55 -12.79 28.58
C LEU A 32 -18.51 -12.22 27.54
N VAL A 33 -18.70 -12.88 26.39
CA VAL A 33 -19.69 -12.44 25.39
C VAL A 33 -21.11 -12.60 25.94
N MET A 34 -21.42 -13.69 26.65
CA MET A 34 -22.73 -13.85 27.29
C MET A 34 -23.01 -12.76 28.33
N LEU A 35 -22.00 -12.34 29.09
CA LEU A 35 -22.10 -11.18 29.99
C LEU A 35 -22.30 -9.87 29.22
N TYR A 36 -21.68 -9.73 28.03
CA TYR A 36 -21.89 -8.57 27.16
C TYR A 36 -23.35 -8.48 26.65
N LEU A 37 -23.95 -9.63 26.32
CA LEU A 37 -25.36 -9.70 25.91
C LEU A 37 -26.34 -9.41 27.06
N ASN A 38 -25.89 -9.56 28.31
CA ASN A 38 -26.70 -9.25 29.49
C ASN A 38 -26.65 -7.74 29.82
N GLN A 39 -27.81 -7.08 29.80
CA GLN A 39 -27.90 -5.63 30.03
C GLN A 39 -27.25 -5.16 31.34
N ASN A 40 -27.31 -5.96 32.40
CA ASN A 40 -26.77 -5.59 33.72
C ASN A 40 -25.23 -5.62 33.75
N TYR A 41 -24.60 -6.41 32.88
CA TYR A 41 -23.15 -6.62 32.87
C TYR A 41 -22.48 -6.13 31.58
N ARG A 42 -23.27 -5.60 30.63
CA ARG A 42 -22.83 -5.20 29.30
C ARG A 42 -21.60 -4.31 29.29
N MET A 43 -21.60 -3.24 30.08
CA MET A 43 -20.48 -2.27 30.11
C MET A 43 -19.20 -2.86 30.72
N ILE A 44 -19.35 -3.72 31.74
CA ILE A 44 -18.21 -4.38 32.38
C ILE A 44 -17.58 -5.39 31.42
N ALA A 45 -18.41 -6.19 30.75
CA ALA A 45 -17.97 -7.15 29.74
C ALA A 45 -17.36 -6.44 28.52
N TYR A 46 -17.99 -5.36 28.03
CA TYR A 46 -17.48 -4.52 26.95
C TYR A 46 -16.07 -4.02 27.27
N THR A 47 -15.88 -3.42 28.44
CA THR A 47 -14.58 -2.87 28.86
C THR A 47 -13.55 -4.00 28.99
N SER A 48 -13.94 -5.13 29.59
CA SER A 48 -13.06 -6.29 29.77
C SER A 48 -12.58 -6.87 28.44
N ILE A 49 -13.49 -7.08 27.48
CA ILE A 49 -13.15 -7.63 26.17
C ILE A 49 -12.30 -6.62 25.38
N ARG A 50 -12.68 -5.33 25.40
CA ARG A 50 -11.95 -4.27 24.72
C ARG A 50 -10.52 -4.13 25.24
N GLU A 51 -10.34 -4.08 26.57
CA GLU A 51 -9.02 -4.00 27.20
C GLU A 51 -8.17 -5.22 26.83
N PHE A 52 -8.76 -6.41 26.95
CA PHE A 52 -8.10 -7.66 26.56
C PHE A 52 -7.57 -7.58 25.13
N ILE A 53 -8.44 -7.33 24.14
CA ILE A 53 -8.05 -7.25 22.72
C ILE A 53 -7.04 -6.13 22.45
N SER A 54 -7.19 -4.97 23.09
CA SER A 54 -6.34 -3.81 22.85
C SER A 54 -4.93 -3.91 23.43
N SER A 55 -4.70 -4.86 24.34
CA SER A 55 -3.42 -5.01 25.05
C SER A 55 -2.29 -5.60 24.20
N PHE A 56 -2.59 -6.09 23.00
CA PHE A 56 -1.71 -7.02 22.27
C PHE A 56 -1.01 -6.42 21.05
N LYS A 57 -0.81 -5.10 21.03
CA LYS A 57 -0.36 -4.39 19.83
C LYS A 57 1.11 -4.65 19.43
N ASN A 58 1.99 -4.99 20.37
CA ASN A 58 3.46 -5.03 20.14
C ASN A 58 4.16 -6.25 20.76
N ASP A 59 3.63 -7.46 20.56
CA ASP A 59 4.15 -8.67 21.22
C ASP A 59 4.53 -9.79 20.24
N HIS A 60 5.53 -10.59 20.61
CA HIS A 60 5.94 -11.81 19.93
C HIS A 60 4.88 -12.94 20.06
N LEU A 61 3.90 -12.76 20.95
CA LEU A 61 2.73 -13.62 21.13
C LEU A 61 1.56 -13.32 20.17
N LYS A 62 1.74 -12.41 19.19
CA LYS A 62 0.71 -12.01 18.19
C LYS A 62 -0.08 -13.17 17.58
N PRO A 63 0.50 -14.32 17.16
CA PRO A 63 -0.27 -15.41 16.58
C PRO A 63 -1.33 -16.00 17.53
N ILE A 64 -1.02 -16.08 18.83
CA ILE A 64 -1.92 -16.61 19.85
C ILE A 64 -3.02 -15.59 20.15
N TYR A 65 -2.67 -14.31 20.22
CA TYR A 65 -3.65 -13.23 20.38
C TYR A 65 -4.62 -13.14 19.20
N ALA A 66 -4.13 -13.33 17.97
CA ALA A 66 -4.98 -13.42 16.79
C ALA A 66 -5.99 -14.57 16.91
N PHE A 67 -5.57 -15.72 17.45
CA PHE A 67 -6.49 -16.85 17.68
C PHE A 67 -7.56 -16.54 18.74
N ILE A 68 -7.20 -15.85 19.82
CA ILE A 68 -8.18 -15.44 20.84
C ILE A 68 -9.13 -14.36 20.30
N ALA A 69 -8.62 -13.36 19.58
CA ALA A 69 -9.42 -12.34 18.91
C ALA A 69 -10.41 -12.98 17.93
N LEU A 70 -9.96 -13.98 17.17
CA LEU A 70 -10.81 -14.78 16.29
C LEU A 70 -11.97 -15.45 17.06
N LYS A 71 -11.72 -16.02 18.24
CA LYS A 71 -12.78 -16.63 19.06
C LYS A 71 -13.82 -15.61 19.48
N PHE A 72 -13.40 -14.42 19.92
CA PHE A 72 -14.33 -13.33 20.23
C PHE A 72 -15.14 -12.91 19.00
N CYS A 73 -14.49 -12.73 17.85
CA CYS A 73 -15.16 -12.38 16.60
C CYS A 73 -16.20 -13.43 16.20
N GLN A 74 -15.87 -14.72 16.25
CA GLN A 74 -16.79 -15.80 15.90
C GLN A 74 -18.03 -15.81 16.79
N ILE A 75 -17.85 -15.71 18.12
CA ILE A 75 -18.96 -15.74 19.06
C ILE A 75 -19.81 -14.46 18.93
N LEU A 76 -19.18 -13.29 18.80
CA LEU A 76 -19.91 -12.03 18.61
C LEU A 76 -20.70 -12.06 17.30
N ARG A 77 -20.10 -12.49 16.19
CA ARG A 77 -20.77 -12.61 14.88
C ARG A 77 -22.06 -13.43 14.92
N GLU A 78 -22.11 -14.48 15.75
CA GLU A 78 -23.31 -15.31 15.92
C GLU A 78 -24.40 -14.68 16.80
N ASN A 79 -24.05 -13.69 17.63
CA ASN A 79 -24.91 -13.20 18.71
C ASN A 79 -25.27 -11.70 18.61
N VAL A 80 -24.56 -10.92 17.79
CA VAL A 80 -24.81 -9.49 17.58
C VAL A 80 -24.87 -9.15 16.09
N LYS A 81 -25.36 -7.95 15.78
CA LYS A 81 -25.36 -7.42 14.41
C LYS A 81 -23.94 -7.01 13.99
N THR A 82 -23.70 -6.96 12.67
CA THR A 82 -22.41 -6.56 12.08
C THR A 82 -21.99 -5.13 12.45
N ASP A 83 -22.94 -4.25 12.75
CA ASP A 83 -22.71 -2.86 13.17
C ASP A 83 -22.42 -2.70 14.68
N ASP A 84 -22.45 -3.79 15.48
CA ASP A 84 -22.16 -3.72 16.91
C ASP A 84 -20.72 -3.23 17.17
N GLY A 85 -20.61 -2.21 18.04
CA GLY A 85 -19.35 -1.53 18.29
C GLY A 85 -18.26 -2.43 18.89
N LEU A 86 -18.61 -3.42 19.72
CA LEU A 86 -17.61 -4.35 20.27
C LEU A 86 -17.17 -5.35 19.20
N TYR A 87 -18.11 -5.85 18.40
CA TYR A 87 -17.80 -6.73 17.29
C TYR A 87 -16.83 -6.07 16.30
N ARG A 88 -17.10 -4.82 15.90
CA ARG A 88 -16.20 -4.03 15.04
C ARG A 88 -14.82 -3.87 15.66
N ILE A 89 -14.71 -3.49 16.93
CA ILE A 89 -13.41 -3.36 17.62
C ILE A 89 -12.62 -4.68 17.62
N CYS A 90 -13.28 -5.80 17.91
CA CYS A 90 -12.66 -7.12 17.87
C CYS A 90 -12.22 -7.47 16.45
N ARG A 91 -13.07 -7.24 15.44
CA ARG A 91 -12.80 -7.53 14.03
C ARG A 91 -11.62 -6.69 13.50
N SER A 92 -11.61 -5.37 13.74
CA SER A 92 -10.49 -4.50 13.35
C SER A 92 -9.19 -4.93 14.01
N SER A 93 -9.24 -5.33 15.29
CA SER A 93 -8.04 -5.76 16.01
C SER A 93 -7.52 -7.11 15.51
N LEU A 94 -8.42 -8.04 15.16
CA LEU A 94 -8.05 -9.29 14.50
C LEU A 94 -7.35 -9.01 13.17
N GLY A 95 -7.92 -8.15 12.32
CA GLY A 95 -7.34 -7.71 11.05
C GLY A 95 -5.91 -7.20 11.22
N ALA A 96 -5.73 -6.24 12.12
CA ALA A 96 -4.42 -5.68 12.43
C ALA A 96 -3.42 -6.70 13.01
N MET A 97 -3.86 -7.82 13.60
CA MET A 97 -2.96 -8.89 14.03
C MET A 97 -2.56 -9.80 12.87
N ILE A 98 -3.54 -10.24 12.07
CA ILE A 98 -3.31 -11.18 10.96
C ILE A 98 -2.57 -10.57 9.78
N GLU A 99 -2.68 -9.25 9.59
CA GLU A 99 -1.92 -8.49 8.60
C GLU A 99 -0.40 -8.72 8.78
N PHE A 100 0.09 -8.76 10.03
CA PHE A 100 1.50 -9.01 10.33
C PHE A 100 1.84 -10.50 10.46
N THR A 101 0.96 -11.31 11.05
CA THR A 101 1.29 -12.73 11.31
C THR A 101 1.02 -13.65 10.14
N GLY A 102 0.24 -13.19 9.15
CA GLY A 102 -0.33 -14.04 8.12
C GLY A 102 -1.39 -15.01 8.66
N ILE A 103 -1.91 -15.85 7.75
CA ILE A 103 -2.92 -16.87 8.04
C ILE A 103 -2.54 -18.21 7.39
N ALA A 104 -3.08 -19.30 7.92
CA ALA A 104 -2.84 -20.65 7.40
C ALA A 104 -3.82 -21.01 6.26
N ARG A 105 -3.34 -21.78 5.28
CA ARG A 105 -4.11 -22.24 4.10
C ARG A 105 -5.33 -23.09 4.48
N CYS A 106 -5.16 -24.05 5.39
CA CYS A 106 -6.23 -24.95 5.86
C CYS A 106 -6.21 -25.05 7.39
N LYS A 107 -7.14 -25.82 7.98
CA LYS A 107 -7.12 -26.20 9.40
C LYS A 107 -5.84 -27.00 9.71
N TYR A 108 -4.71 -26.32 9.85
CA TYR A 108 -3.51 -26.91 10.44
C TYR A 108 -3.75 -26.98 11.94
N GLU A 109 -4.46 -28.03 12.37
CA GLU A 109 -4.85 -28.27 13.76
C GLU A 109 -3.64 -28.34 14.72
N GLN A 110 -2.43 -28.52 14.18
CA GLN A 110 -1.22 -28.66 14.98
C GLN A 110 -0.56 -27.34 15.43
N LYS A 111 -0.99 -26.16 14.97
CA LYS A 111 -0.28 -24.88 15.30
C LYS A 111 -1.15 -23.70 15.80
N LYS A 112 -2.45 -23.88 16.06
CA LYS A 112 -3.34 -22.79 16.55
C LYS A 112 -3.25 -21.51 15.70
N LEU A 113 -3.05 -21.67 14.40
CA LEU A 113 -3.01 -20.56 13.45
C LEU A 113 -4.42 -20.20 13.02
N VAL A 114 -4.67 -18.91 12.84
CA VAL A 114 -5.88 -18.41 12.18
C VAL A 114 -5.88 -18.94 10.74
N CYS A 115 -6.95 -19.60 10.32
CA CYS A 115 -7.04 -20.20 8.99
C CYS A 115 -7.95 -19.39 8.05
N LEU A 116 -7.72 -19.51 6.75
CA LEU A 116 -8.47 -18.84 5.69
C LEU A 116 -10.00 -18.95 5.89
N ASN A 117 -10.53 -20.13 6.18
CA ASN A 117 -11.97 -20.36 6.37
C ASN A 117 -12.59 -19.55 7.51
N SER A 118 -11.78 -19.25 8.52
CA SER A 118 -12.24 -18.48 9.66
C SER A 118 -12.19 -16.98 9.37
N VAL A 119 -11.32 -16.55 8.45
CA VAL A 119 -11.06 -15.14 8.11
C VAL A 119 -11.95 -14.66 6.98
N PHE A 120 -12.15 -15.50 5.97
CA PHE A 120 -12.87 -15.17 4.75
C PHE A 120 -14.27 -14.56 4.98
N PRO A 121 -15.11 -15.08 5.91
CA PRO A 121 -16.42 -14.47 6.18
C PRO A 121 -16.32 -13.02 6.67
N PHE A 122 -15.26 -12.66 7.41
CA PHE A 122 -15.06 -11.29 7.88
C PHE A 122 -14.64 -10.36 6.74
N LEU A 123 -13.83 -10.83 5.80
CA LEU A 123 -13.49 -10.07 4.58
C LEU A 123 -14.75 -9.75 3.78
N MET A 124 -15.62 -10.74 3.59
CA MET A 124 -16.89 -10.55 2.86
C MET A 124 -17.86 -9.60 3.58
N GLU A 125 -17.89 -9.61 4.91
CA GLU A 125 -18.68 -8.63 5.68
C GLU A 125 -18.13 -7.21 5.55
N ILE A 126 -16.81 -7.07 5.65
CA ILE A 126 -16.13 -5.78 5.48
C ILE A 126 -16.37 -5.24 4.08
N SER A 127 -16.26 -6.08 3.06
CA SER A 127 -16.47 -5.65 1.68
C SER A 127 -17.91 -5.25 1.42
N ALA A 128 -18.89 -5.96 1.99
CA ALA A 128 -20.29 -5.57 1.92
C ALA A 128 -20.56 -4.22 2.65
N GLU A 129 -19.94 -4.00 3.81
CA GLU A 129 -20.01 -2.71 4.51
C GLU A 129 -19.36 -1.60 3.67
N LEU A 130 -18.19 -1.85 3.07
CA LEU A 130 -17.46 -0.90 2.22
C LEU A 130 -18.25 -0.56 0.94
N SER A 131 -18.88 -1.57 0.37
CA SER A 131 -19.78 -1.46 -0.78
C SER A 131 -20.96 -0.51 -0.50
N LEU A 132 -21.57 -0.61 0.69
CA LEU A 132 -22.62 0.32 1.12
C LEU A 132 -22.08 1.73 1.41
N ASP A 133 -20.90 1.83 1.99
CA ASP A 133 -20.24 3.10 2.29
C ASP A 133 -19.91 3.87 1.00
N LEU A 134 -19.38 3.18 -0.02
CA LEU A 134 -19.14 3.70 -1.36
C LEU A 134 -20.42 4.21 -2.04
N ASP A 135 -21.53 3.47 -1.95
CA ASP A 135 -22.82 3.92 -2.49
C ASP A 135 -23.31 5.20 -1.79
N SER A 136 -23.18 5.25 -0.46
CA SER A 136 -23.70 6.37 0.34
C SER A 136 -22.88 7.66 0.15
N THR A 137 -21.59 7.52 -0.14
CA THR A 137 -20.64 8.62 -0.32
C THR A 137 -20.46 9.00 -1.80
N MET A 138 -21.11 8.28 -2.70
CA MET A 138 -20.99 8.46 -4.14
C MET A 138 -21.32 9.89 -4.58
N GLY A 139 -20.33 10.57 -5.15
CA GLY A 139 -20.46 11.95 -5.59
C GLY A 139 -20.59 12.97 -4.46
N THR A 140 -20.40 12.62 -3.18
CA THR A 140 -20.37 13.62 -2.12
C THR A 140 -19.03 14.38 -2.14
N SER A 141 -19.05 15.62 -1.67
CA SER A 141 -17.85 16.45 -1.47
C SER A 141 -17.82 17.05 -0.06
N GLY A 142 -18.58 16.45 0.86
CA GLY A 142 -18.62 16.83 2.26
C GLY A 142 -17.40 16.32 3.03
N PHE A 143 -17.23 16.82 4.26
CA PHE A 143 -16.17 16.36 5.16
C PHE A 143 -16.45 14.97 5.74
N GLU A 144 -17.73 14.59 5.86
CA GLU A 144 -18.13 13.21 6.16
C GLU A 144 -18.17 12.43 4.84
N GLY A 145 -17.42 11.33 4.81
CA GLY A 145 -17.22 10.50 3.63
C GLY A 145 -16.80 9.10 4.01
N LEU A 146 -16.03 8.45 3.13
CA LEU A 146 -15.60 7.08 3.33
C LEU A 146 -14.90 6.87 4.67
N SER A 147 -15.26 5.77 5.33
CA SER A 147 -14.70 5.40 6.63
C SER A 147 -13.27 4.92 6.49
N PHE A 148 -12.32 5.74 6.95
CA PHE A 148 -10.89 5.37 7.02
C PHE A 148 -10.67 4.02 7.72
N THR A 149 -11.39 3.79 8.84
CA THR A 149 -11.28 2.53 9.58
C THR A 149 -11.77 1.32 8.77
N LEU A 150 -12.79 1.50 7.93
CA LEU A 150 -13.36 0.43 7.14
C LEU A 150 -12.43 0.03 5.98
N VAL A 151 -11.84 1.03 5.30
CA VAL A 151 -10.86 0.80 4.23
C VAL A 151 -9.61 0.13 4.79
N ARG A 152 -9.06 0.62 5.90
CA ARG A 152 -7.93 -0.02 6.57
C ARG A 152 -8.24 -1.46 6.98
N ASP A 153 -9.42 -1.71 7.54
CA ASP A 153 -9.81 -3.07 7.92
C ASP A 153 -9.96 -3.98 6.69
N PHE A 154 -10.42 -3.45 5.55
CA PHE A 154 -10.47 -4.20 4.29
C PHE A 154 -9.06 -4.63 3.86
N SER A 155 -8.11 -3.71 3.76
CA SER A 155 -6.72 -4.01 3.39
C SER A 155 -6.07 -5.02 4.35
N ALA A 156 -6.29 -4.85 5.67
CA ALA A 156 -5.71 -5.71 6.70
C ALA A 156 -6.20 -7.17 6.64
N PHE A 157 -7.44 -7.39 6.20
CA PHE A 157 -7.98 -8.74 5.97
C PHE A 157 -7.63 -9.28 4.58
N LEU A 158 -7.60 -8.40 3.57
CA LEU A 158 -7.34 -8.79 2.19
C LEU A 158 -5.92 -9.33 2.01
N LEU A 159 -4.91 -8.63 2.53
CA LEU A 159 -3.50 -8.99 2.31
C LEU A 159 -3.19 -10.43 2.74
N PRO A 160 -3.56 -10.92 3.95
CA PRO A 160 -3.35 -12.31 4.33
C PRO A 160 -4.14 -13.32 3.49
N VAL A 161 -5.36 -12.98 3.08
CA VAL A 161 -6.20 -13.82 2.21
C VAL A 161 -5.54 -13.96 0.83
N TRP A 162 -5.16 -12.83 0.22
CA TRP A 162 -4.47 -12.77 -1.06
C TRP A 162 -3.16 -13.57 -1.03
N ASN A 163 -2.33 -13.40 -0.01
CA ASN A 163 -1.09 -14.16 0.15
C ASN A 163 -1.32 -15.68 0.16
N VAL A 164 -2.42 -16.14 0.77
CA VAL A 164 -2.77 -17.56 0.74
C VAL A 164 -3.20 -18.00 -0.64
N LEU A 165 -4.08 -17.25 -1.31
CA LEU A 165 -4.62 -17.59 -2.63
C LEU A 165 -3.54 -17.55 -3.72
N TRP A 166 -2.70 -16.51 -3.73
CA TRP A 166 -1.59 -16.35 -4.67
C TRP A 166 -0.60 -17.52 -4.60
N LEU A 167 -0.30 -18.03 -3.40
CA LEU A 167 0.63 -19.15 -3.24
C LEU A 167 0.02 -20.53 -3.55
N MET A 168 -1.25 -20.60 -3.97
CA MET A 168 -1.93 -21.86 -4.31
C MET A 168 -1.67 -22.33 -5.75
N ASP A 169 -0.87 -21.59 -6.53
CA ASP A 169 -0.66 -21.79 -7.97
C ASP A 169 0.09 -23.08 -8.39
N ASN A 170 0.15 -24.12 -7.56
CA ASN A 170 0.88 -25.36 -7.88
C ASN A 170 0.45 -26.65 -7.15
N VAL A 171 -0.72 -26.73 -6.52
CA VAL A 171 -1.14 -27.99 -5.88
C VAL A 171 -2.59 -28.32 -6.19
N THR A 172 -2.79 -29.51 -6.75
CA THR A 172 -4.07 -30.24 -6.82
C THR A 172 -4.68 -30.35 -5.42
N TYR A 173 -5.59 -29.42 -5.09
CA TYR A 173 -6.41 -29.47 -3.88
C TYR A 173 -7.86 -29.11 -4.22
N GLU A 174 -8.79 -29.70 -3.45
CA GLU A 174 -10.23 -29.88 -3.72
C GLU A 174 -10.92 -28.73 -4.48
N GLU A 175 -11.33 -29.00 -5.73
CA GLU A 175 -12.11 -28.11 -6.60
C GLU A 175 -13.32 -27.45 -5.87
N LYS A 176 -13.97 -28.21 -4.97
CA LYS A 176 -15.12 -27.74 -4.17
C LYS A 176 -14.79 -26.67 -3.13
N PHE A 177 -13.54 -26.58 -2.70
CA PHE A 177 -13.09 -25.58 -1.74
C PHE A 177 -12.91 -24.23 -2.43
N PHE A 178 -12.33 -24.26 -3.63
CA PHE A 178 -12.10 -23.09 -4.48
C PHE A 178 -13.44 -22.48 -4.92
N GLU A 179 -14.42 -23.30 -5.32
CA GLU A 179 -15.77 -22.82 -5.67
C GLU A 179 -16.44 -21.95 -4.58
N LYS A 180 -16.16 -22.20 -3.30
CA LYS A 180 -16.76 -21.44 -2.18
C LYS A 180 -16.11 -20.09 -1.93
N ILE A 181 -14.92 -19.85 -2.48
CA ILE A 181 -14.13 -18.63 -2.29
C ILE A 181 -14.12 -17.81 -3.58
N ASP A 182 -13.93 -18.47 -4.71
CA ASP A 182 -13.77 -17.87 -6.04
C ASP A 182 -14.95 -16.98 -6.43
N LEU A 183 -16.17 -17.53 -6.39
CA LEU A 183 -17.34 -16.79 -6.82
C LEU A 183 -17.60 -15.58 -5.90
N PRO A 184 -17.61 -15.71 -4.56
CA PRO A 184 -17.72 -14.55 -3.69
C PRO A 184 -16.59 -13.52 -3.85
N MET A 185 -15.34 -13.95 -4.10
CA MET A 185 -14.23 -13.04 -4.39
C MET A 185 -14.43 -12.26 -5.69
N CYS A 186 -14.86 -12.94 -6.76
CA CYS A 186 -15.18 -12.29 -8.03
C CYS A 186 -16.32 -11.29 -7.86
N GLU A 187 -17.42 -11.68 -7.21
CA GLU A 187 -18.58 -10.81 -6.96
C GLU A 187 -18.18 -9.57 -6.15
N MET A 188 -17.40 -9.77 -5.08
CA MET A 188 -16.86 -8.68 -4.26
C MET A 188 -16.01 -7.70 -5.11
N PHE A 189 -15.10 -8.23 -5.92
CA PHE A 189 -14.22 -7.42 -6.75
C PHE A 189 -15.02 -6.56 -7.73
N TYR A 190 -15.95 -7.17 -8.48
CA TYR A 190 -16.71 -6.44 -9.51
C TYR A 190 -17.66 -5.41 -8.90
N ASP A 191 -18.27 -5.72 -7.75
CA ASP A 191 -19.13 -4.77 -7.02
C ASP A 191 -18.33 -3.54 -6.56
N LEU A 192 -17.21 -3.75 -5.86
CA LEU A 192 -16.36 -2.66 -5.39
C LEU A 192 -15.74 -1.86 -6.55
N LEU A 193 -15.24 -2.54 -7.60
CA LEU A 193 -14.68 -1.90 -8.78
C LEU A 193 -15.71 -1.02 -9.48
N ALA A 194 -16.94 -1.52 -9.67
CA ALA A 194 -18.01 -0.75 -10.30
C ALA A 194 -18.32 0.53 -9.52
N LYS A 195 -18.40 0.44 -8.19
CA LYS A 195 -18.73 1.56 -7.29
C LYS A 195 -17.64 2.60 -7.19
N VAL A 196 -16.38 2.18 -7.05
CA VAL A 196 -15.23 3.09 -7.06
C VAL A 196 -15.14 3.77 -8.43
N THR A 197 -15.24 3.02 -9.52
CA THR A 197 -15.17 3.58 -10.88
C THR A 197 -16.30 4.58 -11.13
N LEU A 198 -17.53 4.27 -10.71
CA LEU A 198 -18.65 5.20 -10.82
C LEU A 198 -18.40 6.48 -10.02
N SER A 199 -17.86 6.36 -8.80
CA SER A 199 -17.48 7.51 -7.97
C SER A 199 -16.43 8.38 -8.65
N LEU A 200 -15.42 7.78 -9.28
CA LEU A 200 -14.41 8.49 -10.05
C LEU A 200 -15.01 9.18 -11.29
N ARG A 201 -15.88 8.51 -12.06
CA ARG A 201 -16.59 9.16 -13.20
C ARG A 201 -17.38 10.39 -12.75
N LEU A 202 -17.98 10.35 -11.56
CA LEU A 202 -18.70 11.50 -11.00
C LEU A 202 -17.75 12.64 -10.62
N LEU A 203 -16.54 12.35 -10.11
CA LEU A 203 -15.52 13.37 -9.88
C LEU A 203 -15.14 14.09 -11.18
N ASP A 204 -14.94 13.35 -12.28
CA ASP A 204 -14.66 13.92 -13.61
C ASP A 204 -15.81 14.82 -14.10
N SER A 205 -17.06 14.37 -13.93
CA SER A 205 -18.25 15.11 -14.41
C SER A 205 -18.52 16.42 -13.65
N LYS A 206 -18.16 16.49 -12.37
CA LYS A 206 -18.57 17.60 -11.50
C LYS A 206 -17.84 18.92 -11.76
N LYS A 207 -16.88 18.98 -12.70
CA LYS A 207 -15.96 20.11 -12.84
C LYS A 207 -15.53 20.59 -11.44
N VAL A 208 -15.23 19.65 -10.53
CA VAL A 208 -14.85 19.97 -9.15
C VAL A 208 -13.82 21.07 -9.29
N LYS A 209 -14.13 22.25 -8.71
CA LYS A 209 -13.16 23.34 -8.70
C LYS A 209 -11.90 22.72 -8.13
N LYS A 210 -10.83 22.70 -8.92
CA LYS A 210 -9.59 21.98 -8.61
C LYS A 210 -8.97 22.40 -7.25
N ASP A 211 -9.54 23.43 -6.63
CA ASP A 211 -9.21 23.98 -5.33
C ASP A 211 -9.82 23.24 -4.13
N ILE A 212 -10.85 22.38 -4.31
CA ILE A 212 -11.42 21.60 -3.20
C ILE A 212 -10.74 20.25 -3.15
N VAL A 213 -9.87 20.07 -2.17
CA VAL A 213 -9.24 18.78 -1.84
C VAL A 213 -10.00 18.17 -0.67
N VAL A 214 -10.68 17.05 -0.90
CA VAL A 214 -11.44 16.33 0.12
C VAL A 214 -10.55 15.18 0.65
N PRO A 215 -10.08 15.22 1.92
CA PRO A 215 -9.05 14.30 2.39
C PRO A 215 -9.40 12.81 2.25
N TRP A 216 -10.65 12.43 2.47
CA TRP A 216 -11.07 11.03 2.39
C TRP A 216 -11.11 10.49 0.94
N TRP A 217 -10.94 11.32 -0.09
CA TRP A 217 -10.77 10.83 -1.47
C TRP A 217 -9.45 10.09 -1.70
N SER A 218 -8.45 10.29 -0.83
CA SER A 218 -7.23 9.45 -0.80
C SER A 218 -7.56 7.97 -0.70
N LEU A 219 -8.61 7.61 0.06
CA LEU A 219 -9.05 6.24 0.26
C LEU A 219 -9.46 5.52 -1.02
N TYR A 220 -9.81 6.24 -2.10
CA TYR A 220 -10.04 5.59 -3.39
C TYR A 220 -8.76 4.97 -3.95
N LEU A 221 -7.59 5.57 -3.72
CA LEU A 221 -6.31 4.99 -4.14
C LEU A 221 -6.00 3.70 -3.37
N ASP A 222 -6.27 3.68 -2.06
CA ASP A 222 -6.10 2.48 -1.22
C ASP A 222 -6.97 1.33 -1.74
N ILE A 223 -8.25 1.59 -1.97
CA ILE A 223 -9.19 0.58 -2.49
C ILE A 223 -8.77 0.11 -3.89
N LEU A 224 -8.32 1.01 -4.76
CA LEU A 224 -7.85 0.65 -6.10
C LEU A 224 -6.59 -0.23 -6.05
N ASN A 225 -5.66 0.04 -5.13
CA ASN A 225 -4.47 -0.77 -4.91
C ASN A 225 -4.83 -2.19 -4.44
N ASP A 226 -5.78 -2.28 -3.51
CA ASP A 226 -6.32 -3.55 -3.02
C ASP A 226 -7.02 -4.34 -4.15
N LEU A 227 -7.87 -3.68 -4.94
CA LEU A 227 -8.55 -4.28 -6.08
C LEU A 227 -7.56 -4.72 -7.16
N GLN A 228 -6.48 -3.96 -7.40
CA GLN A 228 -5.43 -4.33 -8.34
C GLN A 228 -4.68 -5.59 -7.90
N SER A 229 -4.46 -5.73 -6.59
CA SER A 229 -3.86 -6.95 -6.05
C SER A 229 -4.76 -8.16 -6.30
N ILE A 230 -6.07 -8.01 -6.07
CA ILE A 230 -7.07 -9.06 -6.35
C ILE A 230 -7.14 -9.37 -7.84
N SER A 231 -7.09 -8.37 -8.72
CA SER A 231 -7.28 -8.57 -10.15
C SER A 231 -6.22 -9.51 -10.75
N LYS A 232 -5.02 -9.58 -10.16
CA LYS A 232 -3.95 -10.51 -10.56
C LYS A 232 -4.29 -11.99 -10.34
N LEU A 233 -5.34 -12.33 -9.60
CA LEU A 233 -5.77 -13.72 -9.42
C LEU A 233 -6.28 -14.34 -10.73
N TYR A 234 -6.89 -13.53 -11.61
CA TYR A 234 -7.44 -14.02 -12.88
C TYR A 234 -7.24 -13.01 -14.00
N ILE A 235 -6.73 -13.48 -15.15
CA ILE A 235 -6.39 -12.63 -16.31
C ILE A 235 -7.56 -11.72 -16.72
N TYR A 236 -8.79 -12.23 -16.74
CA TYR A 236 -9.96 -11.44 -17.14
C TYR A 236 -10.29 -10.31 -16.15
N MET A 237 -10.02 -10.49 -14.85
CA MET A 237 -10.22 -9.44 -13.84
C MET A 237 -9.17 -8.35 -13.98
N GLU A 238 -7.93 -8.71 -14.28
CA GLU A 238 -6.86 -7.76 -14.56
C GLU A 238 -7.18 -6.92 -15.80
N ASP A 239 -7.62 -7.55 -16.89
CA ASP A 239 -8.04 -6.84 -18.11
C ASP A 239 -9.20 -5.86 -17.81
N ASP A 240 -10.23 -6.32 -17.10
CA ASP A 240 -11.39 -5.49 -16.74
C ASP A 240 -11.01 -4.34 -15.81
N PHE A 241 -10.13 -4.57 -14.82
CA PHE A 241 -9.61 -3.54 -13.94
C PHE A 241 -8.95 -2.42 -14.75
N TRP A 242 -8.01 -2.78 -15.62
CA TRP A 242 -7.26 -1.81 -16.41
C TRP A 242 -8.13 -1.10 -17.43
N GLN A 243 -9.12 -1.79 -18.01
CA GLN A 243 -10.09 -1.15 -18.88
C GLN A 243 -10.92 -0.08 -18.15
N ASN A 244 -11.38 -0.35 -16.93
CA ASN A 244 -12.07 0.66 -16.11
C ASN A 244 -11.13 1.83 -15.76
N MET A 245 -9.87 1.57 -15.42
CA MET A 245 -8.89 2.63 -15.10
C MET A 245 -8.61 3.56 -16.30
N LYS A 246 -8.65 3.05 -17.54
CA LYS A 246 -8.53 3.87 -18.76
C LYS A 246 -9.69 4.86 -18.88
N GLU A 247 -10.90 4.46 -18.51
CA GLU A 247 -12.10 5.29 -18.61
C GLU A 247 -12.13 6.41 -17.57
N VAL A 248 -11.55 6.18 -16.39
CA VAL A 248 -11.48 7.17 -15.28
C VAL A 248 -10.10 7.82 -15.13
N LYS A 249 -9.31 7.81 -16.21
CA LYS A 249 -7.95 8.35 -16.26
C LYS A 249 -7.81 9.76 -15.68
N GLY A 250 -8.79 10.63 -15.94
CA GLY A 250 -8.80 12.03 -15.46
C GLY A 250 -8.80 12.09 -13.93
N SER A 251 -9.79 11.44 -13.31
CA SER A 251 -9.92 11.34 -11.86
C SER A 251 -8.77 10.58 -11.22
N LEU A 252 -8.31 9.48 -11.81
CA LEU A 252 -7.14 8.74 -11.31
C LEU A 252 -5.90 9.65 -11.26
N CYS A 253 -5.61 10.38 -12.34
CA CYS A 253 -4.51 11.34 -12.37
C CYS A 253 -4.69 12.45 -11.32
N TYR A 254 -5.93 12.93 -11.10
CA TYR A 254 -6.23 13.92 -10.08
C TYR A 254 -5.94 13.38 -8.67
N LEU A 255 -6.39 12.16 -8.36
CA LEU A 255 -6.13 11.54 -7.05
C LEU A 255 -4.63 11.41 -6.80
N ILE A 256 -3.88 10.84 -7.75
CA ILE A 256 -2.43 10.68 -7.62
C ILE A 256 -1.74 12.04 -7.45
N THR A 257 -2.17 13.08 -8.18
CA THR A 257 -1.56 14.41 -8.06
C THR A 257 -1.67 14.96 -6.64
N ASN A 258 -2.83 14.77 -6.00
CA ASN A 258 -3.17 15.43 -4.74
C ASN A 258 -2.88 14.59 -3.49
N PHE A 259 -2.90 13.26 -3.61
CA PHE A 259 -2.83 12.35 -2.47
C PHE A 259 -1.63 11.41 -2.49
N ALA A 260 -0.85 11.34 -3.58
CA ALA A 260 0.26 10.41 -3.62
C ALA A 260 1.38 10.78 -2.63
N GLU A 261 1.70 9.85 -1.74
CA GLU A 261 2.76 9.98 -0.75
C GLU A 261 4.00 9.15 -1.12
N LYS A 262 5.18 9.61 -0.69
CA LYS A 262 6.47 8.94 -0.98
C LYS A 262 6.61 7.58 -0.31
N SER A 263 5.89 7.35 0.79
CA SER A 263 5.87 6.11 1.55
C SER A 263 5.02 5.01 0.91
N GLU A 264 4.24 5.34 -0.11
CA GLU A 264 3.29 4.40 -0.72
C GLU A 264 3.86 3.72 -1.97
N HIS A 265 3.40 2.49 -2.20
CA HIS A 265 3.85 1.63 -3.28
C HIS A 265 2.97 1.80 -4.53
N TYR A 266 3.33 2.75 -5.40
CA TYR A 266 2.63 3.01 -6.66
C TYR A 266 3.22 2.25 -7.87
N GLU A 267 4.07 1.26 -7.63
CA GLU A 267 4.77 0.54 -8.68
C GLU A 267 3.81 -0.13 -9.68
N TRP A 268 2.66 -0.58 -9.20
CA TRP A 268 1.60 -1.18 -10.01
C TRP A 268 1.08 -0.26 -11.12
N ILE A 269 1.14 1.06 -10.95
CA ILE A 269 0.69 2.05 -11.94
C ILE A 269 1.69 2.15 -13.12
N PHE A 270 2.98 1.86 -12.89
CA PHE A 270 4.00 1.99 -13.94
C PHE A 270 3.89 0.93 -15.03
N GLU A 271 3.28 -0.21 -14.73
CA GLU A 271 3.02 -1.30 -15.67
C GLU A 271 2.06 -0.84 -16.79
N HIS A 272 1.13 0.08 -16.48
CA HIS A 272 0.06 0.54 -17.40
C HIS A 272 0.12 2.04 -17.66
N LYS A 273 1.05 2.46 -18.52
CA LYS A 273 1.29 3.89 -18.86
C LYS A 273 0.09 4.58 -19.49
N GLU A 274 -0.84 3.84 -20.07
CA GLU A 274 -2.03 4.35 -20.74
C GLU A 274 -3.05 4.94 -19.77
N VAL A 275 -3.10 4.48 -18.51
CA VAL A 275 -4.02 4.98 -17.48
C VAL A 275 -3.53 6.26 -16.81
N THR A 276 -2.31 6.71 -17.12
CA THR A 276 -1.73 7.96 -16.61
C THR A 276 -1.27 8.89 -17.73
N ASN A 277 -0.84 10.10 -17.37
CA ASN A 277 -0.20 11.04 -18.28
C ASN A 277 1.29 11.25 -17.92
N PHE A 278 2.02 11.95 -18.79
CA PHE A 278 3.45 12.21 -18.60
C PHE A 278 3.77 12.89 -17.27
N TYR A 279 2.95 13.87 -16.86
CA TYR A 279 3.17 14.64 -15.63
C TYR A 279 3.06 13.74 -14.39
N ILE A 280 2.03 12.89 -14.33
CA ILE A 280 1.85 11.93 -13.23
C ILE A 280 3.00 10.94 -13.15
N ARG A 281 3.38 10.34 -14.29
CA ARG A 281 4.51 9.41 -14.31
C ARG A 281 5.82 10.07 -13.87
N ARG A 282 6.04 11.32 -14.27
CA ARG A 282 7.19 12.10 -13.81
C ARG A 282 7.12 12.34 -12.30
N GLN A 283 5.96 12.72 -11.76
CA GLN A 283 5.78 12.93 -10.32
C GLN A 283 6.08 11.65 -9.53
N LEU A 284 5.47 10.52 -9.92
CA LEU A 284 5.70 9.23 -9.26
C LEU A 284 7.17 8.79 -9.37
N ALA A 285 7.79 8.93 -10.55
CA ALA A 285 9.21 8.63 -10.71
C ALA A 285 10.10 9.50 -9.80
N MET A 286 9.77 10.78 -9.62
CA MET A 286 10.50 11.66 -8.71
C MET A 286 10.33 11.25 -7.23
N MET A 287 9.20 10.65 -6.85
CA MET A 287 9.00 10.11 -5.50
C MET A 287 9.89 8.89 -5.23
N MET A 288 10.21 8.09 -6.26
CA MET A 288 11.13 6.95 -6.13
C MET A 288 12.60 7.38 -5.99
N VAL A 289 12.95 8.61 -6.38
CA VAL A 289 14.31 9.12 -6.25
C VAL A 289 14.60 9.45 -4.78
N PRO A 290 15.68 8.89 -4.19
CA PRO A 290 16.07 9.23 -2.83
C PRO A 290 16.28 10.74 -2.69
N GLU A 291 15.76 11.32 -1.61
CA GLU A 291 16.11 12.70 -1.27
C GLU A 291 17.52 12.70 -0.72
N VAL A 292 18.43 13.36 -1.43
CA VAL A 292 19.75 13.67 -0.91
C VAL A 292 19.64 14.98 -0.17
N LYS A 293 19.84 14.98 1.15
CA LYS A 293 19.87 16.21 1.93
C LYS A 293 21.10 17.01 1.54
N ASP A 294 20.92 18.29 1.26
CA ASP A 294 22.03 19.24 1.08
C ASP A 294 22.71 19.49 2.43
N ASN A 295 23.52 18.54 2.88
CA ASN A 295 24.44 18.80 3.98
C ASN A 295 25.60 19.63 3.40
N VAL A 296 26.07 20.63 4.15
CA VAL A 296 27.21 21.47 3.76
C VAL A 296 28.47 20.62 3.48
N GLU A 297 28.56 19.43 4.08
CA GLU A 297 29.65 18.47 3.90
C GLU A 297 29.58 17.67 2.59
N ASP A 298 28.45 17.66 1.87
CA ASP A 298 28.22 16.87 0.65
C ASP A 298 28.30 17.72 -0.65
N GLN A 299 28.86 18.93 -0.58
CA GLN A 299 29.04 19.80 -1.73
C GLN A 299 30.24 19.35 -2.58
N TYR A 300 29.99 19.05 -3.85
CA TYR A 300 31.04 18.65 -4.77
C TYR A 300 31.40 19.76 -5.76
N TYR A 301 32.62 20.30 -5.63
CA TYR A 301 33.12 21.39 -6.46
C TYR A 301 33.98 20.88 -7.62
N MET A 302 33.68 21.37 -8.82
CA MET A 302 34.44 21.09 -10.04
C MET A 302 34.98 22.38 -10.63
N LEU A 303 36.31 22.48 -10.72
CA LEU A 303 37.00 23.58 -11.40
C LEU A 303 37.35 23.14 -12.83
N ILE A 304 36.65 23.69 -13.82
CA ILE A 304 36.67 23.21 -15.21
C ILE A 304 37.33 24.24 -16.13
N ASP A 305 38.29 23.80 -16.94
CA ASP A 305 38.77 24.58 -18.09
C ASP A 305 37.80 24.44 -19.27
N ARG A 306 37.29 25.56 -19.81
CA ARG A 306 36.37 25.52 -20.97
C ARG A 306 36.99 24.80 -22.17
N SER A 307 38.30 24.91 -22.38
CA SER A 307 38.99 24.26 -23.51
C SER A 307 39.14 22.74 -23.33
N LYS A 308 38.96 22.24 -22.11
CA LYS A 308 39.07 20.82 -21.74
C LYS A 308 37.81 20.32 -21.04
N LEU A 309 36.67 20.92 -21.36
CA LEU A 309 35.40 20.75 -20.65
C LEU A 309 35.10 19.28 -20.32
N ILE A 310 35.09 18.41 -21.32
CA ILE A 310 34.72 16.99 -21.16
C ILE A 310 35.77 16.21 -20.36
N VAL A 311 37.06 16.49 -20.58
CA VAL A 311 38.19 15.79 -19.94
C VAL A 311 38.27 16.15 -18.45
N ASP A 312 38.20 17.44 -18.14
CA ASP A 312 38.19 17.93 -16.76
C ASP A 312 36.95 17.39 -16.04
N SER A 313 35.76 17.48 -16.66
CA SER A 313 34.50 16.98 -16.08
C SER A 313 34.55 15.48 -15.80
N PHE A 314 35.06 14.68 -16.74
CA PHE A 314 35.24 13.24 -16.57
C PHE A 314 36.19 12.94 -15.40
N GLY A 315 37.29 13.68 -15.28
CA GLY A 315 38.26 13.51 -14.21
C GLY A 315 37.73 13.82 -12.81
N TYR A 316 36.71 14.67 -12.68
CA TYR A 316 35.99 14.87 -11.42
C TYR A 316 34.93 13.78 -11.22
N ILE A 317 34.01 13.62 -12.17
CA ILE A 317 32.84 12.75 -12.02
C ILE A 317 33.21 11.29 -11.79
N THR A 318 34.25 10.77 -12.46
CA THR A 318 34.66 9.37 -12.29
C THR A 318 35.26 9.03 -10.93
N LYS A 319 35.64 10.03 -10.14
CA LYS A 319 36.12 9.84 -8.76
C LYS A 319 34.97 9.71 -7.77
N LEU A 320 33.74 10.05 -8.17
CA LEU A 320 32.57 9.96 -7.33
C LEU A 320 32.15 8.49 -7.18
N LYS A 321 32.07 8.03 -5.92
CA LYS A 321 31.49 6.72 -5.59
C LYS A 321 29.96 6.75 -5.65
N TYR A 322 29.37 7.91 -5.35
CA TYR A 322 27.94 8.19 -5.39
C TYR A 322 27.73 9.61 -5.94
N LEU A 323 26.58 9.86 -6.56
CA LEU A 323 26.23 11.22 -7.01
C LEU A 323 26.01 12.12 -5.78
N PRO A 324 26.69 13.28 -5.70
CA PRO A 324 26.53 14.21 -4.59
C PRO A 324 25.13 14.85 -4.62
N GLY A 325 24.64 15.29 -3.45
CA GLY A 325 23.38 16.03 -3.35
C GLY A 325 23.44 17.38 -4.06
N SER A 326 24.61 18.01 -4.03
CA SER A 326 24.86 19.32 -4.64
C SER A 326 26.15 19.33 -5.46
N LEU A 327 26.05 19.73 -6.73
CA LEU A 327 27.16 19.87 -7.67
C LEU A 327 27.42 21.36 -7.96
N PHE A 328 28.66 21.81 -7.76
CA PHE A 328 29.06 23.18 -8.03
C PHE A 328 30.14 23.22 -9.10
N VAL A 329 29.96 24.08 -10.10
CA VAL A 329 30.92 24.26 -11.18
C VAL A 329 31.45 25.69 -11.13
N GLN A 330 32.76 25.82 -11.29
CA GLN A 330 33.43 27.07 -11.58
C GLN A 330 34.29 26.88 -12.84
N PHE A 331 34.15 27.78 -13.81
CA PHE A 331 35.06 27.82 -14.94
C PHE A 331 36.36 28.54 -14.56
N LYS A 332 37.51 28.01 -15.00
CA LYS A 332 38.80 28.65 -14.73
C LYS A 332 38.80 30.07 -15.29
N GLU A 333 39.42 30.98 -14.53
CA GLU A 333 39.53 32.41 -14.85
C GLU A 333 38.20 33.19 -14.78
N GLU A 334 37.10 32.54 -14.40
CA GLU A 334 35.79 33.17 -14.19
C GLU A 334 35.44 33.26 -12.71
N GLN A 335 34.81 34.38 -12.34
CA GLN A 335 34.33 34.61 -10.96
C GLN A 335 32.93 34.05 -10.71
N ALA A 336 32.20 33.71 -11.77
CA ALA A 336 30.83 33.24 -11.65
C ALA A 336 30.76 31.83 -11.04
N ILE A 337 29.88 31.66 -10.05
CA ILE A 337 29.54 30.38 -9.45
C ILE A 337 28.02 30.30 -9.21
N GLY A 338 27.50 29.08 -9.09
CA GLY A 338 26.11 28.84 -8.67
C GLY A 338 25.22 28.15 -9.72
N PRO A 339 23.89 28.09 -9.49
CA PRO A 339 22.98 27.29 -10.31
C PRO A 339 22.92 27.68 -11.78
N GLY A 340 23.21 28.95 -12.11
CA GLY A 340 23.34 29.40 -13.50
C GLY A 340 24.51 28.75 -14.22
N VAL A 341 25.68 28.74 -13.58
CA VAL A 341 26.91 28.13 -14.11
C VAL A 341 26.76 26.62 -14.23
N LEU A 342 26.11 25.97 -13.27
CA LEU A 342 25.81 24.54 -13.35
C LEU A 342 24.93 24.20 -14.56
N ARG A 343 23.89 24.99 -14.84
CA ARG A 343 23.03 24.81 -16.02
C ARG A 343 23.79 25.00 -17.33
N GLU A 344 24.69 25.99 -17.38
CA GLU A 344 25.57 26.21 -18.54
C GLU A 344 26.51 25.02 -18.74
N TRP A 345 27.13 24.54 -17.65
CA TRP A 345 28.01 23.36 -17.71
C TRP A 345 27.28 22.13 -18.25
N PHE A 346 26.04 21.85 -17.81
CA PHE A 346 25.23 20.75 -18.39
C PHE A 346 25.00 20.93 -19.89
N LEU A 347 24.68 22.14 -20.34
CA LEU A 347 24.47 22.43 -21.77
C LEU A 347 25.74 22.15 -22.59
N LEU A 348 26.88 22.71 -22.15
CA LEU A 348 28.15 22.55 -22.85
C LEU A 348 28.63 21.09 -22.83
N ALA A 349 28.47 20.38 -21.70
CA ALA A 349 28.84 18.99 -21.57
C ALA A 349 28.02 18.11 -22.51
N CYS A 350 26.70 18.31 -22.61
CA CYS A 350 25.84 17.62 -23.56
C CYS A 350 26.27 17.86 -25.02
N GLN A 351 26.65 19.10 -25.37
CA GLN A 351 27.15 19.41 -26.72
C GLN A 351 28.45 18.67 -27.03
N GLU A 352 29.40 18.64 -26.08
CA GLU A 352 30.67 17.92 -26.25
C GLU A 352 30.49 16.40 -26.31
N ILE A 353 29.58 15.80 -25.53
CA ILE A 353 29.29 14.35 -25.58
C ILE A 353 28.86 13.92 -26.99
N PHE A 354 28.02 14.72 -27.65
CA PHE A 354 27.53 14.45 -29.01
C PHE A 354 28.38 15.11 -30.11
N ASN A 355 29.54 15.68 -29.77
CA ASN A 355 30.46 16.24 -30.75
C ASN A 355 31.06 15.11 -31.60
N PRO A 356 30.90 15.12 -32.93
CA PRO A 356 31.40 14.05 -33.80
C PRO A 356 32.92 13.85 -33.70
N ASN A 357 33.68 14.90 -33.31
CA ASN A 357 35.12 14.81 -33.09
C ASN A 357 35.50 13.93 -31.89
N ASN A 358 34.62 13.77 -30.90
CA ASN A 358 34.87 12.93 -29.72
C ASN A 358 34.55 11.45 -29.99
N THR A 359 33.93 11.12 -31.13
CA THR A 359 33.64 9.76 -31.62
C THR A 359 32.78 8.85 -30.71
N LEU A 360 32.26 9.37 -29.59
CA LEU A 360 31.46 8.59 -28.63
C LEU A 360 30.08 8.19 -29.20
N PHE A 361 29.45 9.11 -29.92
CA PHE A 361 28.12 8.95 -30.50
C PHE A 361 28.14 9.35 -31.98
N VAL A 362 27.25 8.75 -32.77
CA VAL A 362 27.04 9.07 -34.19
C VAL A 362 25.57 9.45 -34.41
N ALA A 363 25.33 10.44 -35.26
CA ALA A 363 23.97 10.83 -35.63
C ALA A 363 23.30 9.73 -36.48
N CYS A 364 21.98 9.57 -36.34
CA CYS A 364 21.21 8.70 -37.21
C CYS A 364 21.29 9.22 -38.65
N ALA A 365 21.53 8.32 -39.61
CA ALA A 365 21.57 8.68 -41.03
C ALA A 365 20.24 9.28 -41.53
N ASP A 366 19.12 8.82 -40.96
CA ASP A 366 17.77 9.22 -41.33
C ASP A 366 17.22 10.39 -40.48
N ASP A 367 17.87 10.70 -39.34
CA ASP A 367 17.45 11.78 -38.42
C ASP A 367 18.65 12.40 -37.66
N ASN A 368 19.06 13.60 -38.08
CA ASN A 368 20.16 14.33 -37.46
C ASN A 368 19.87 14.84 -36.03
N ARG A 369 18.71 14.54 -35.43
CA ARG A 369 18.39 14.84 -34.03
C ARG A 369 18.55 13.63 -33.10
N SER A 370 18.67 12.44 -33.66
CA SER A 370 18.85 11.19 -32.93
C SER A 370 20.30 10.74 -32.99
N PHE A 371 20.84 10.28 -31.86
CA PHE A 371 22.23 9.84 -31.73
C PHE A 371 22.30 8.42 -31.17
N PHE A 372 23.26 7.63 -31.65
CA PHE A 372 23.51 6.26 -31.20
C PHE A 372 24.95 6.10 -30.73
N PRO A 373 25.22 5.19 -29.77
CA PRO A 373 26.58 4.84 -29.40
C PRO A 373 27.38 4.40 -30.64
N ASN A 374 28.59 4.95 -30.81
CA ASN A 374 29.45 4.57 -31.92
C ASN A 374 29.96 3.14 -31.73
N GLN A 375 29.57 2.23 -32.63
CA GLN A 375 29.98 0.82 -32.58
C GLN A 375 31.46 0.61 -32.94
N GLY A 376 32.14 1.60 -33.52
CA GLY A 376 33.56 1.55 -33.87
C GLY A 376 34.53 1.63 -32.67
N LEU A 377 34.01 1.76 -31.44
CA LEU A 377 34.79 1.85 -30.19
C LEU A 377 34.95 0.50 -29.46
N ARG A 378 34.67 -0.64 -30.11
CA ARG A 378 34.87 -1.98 -29.54
C ARG A 378 36.28 -2.53 -29.72
#